data_AF-A0A537YQN6-F1
#
_entry.id   AF-A0A537YQN6-F1
#
_cell.length_a   1.000
_cell.length_b   1.000
_cell.length_c   1.000
_cell.angle_alpha   90.00
_cell.angle_beta   90.00
_cell.angle_gamma   90.00
#
_symmetry.space_group_name_H-M   'P 1'
#
loop_
_entity.id
_entity.type
_entity.pdbx_description
1 polymer ?
#
loop_
_entity_poly.entity_id
_entity_poly.type
_entity_poly.pdbx_seq_one_letter_code
_entity_poly.pdbx_strand_id
1 'polypeptide(L)'
;MPHFQVRFKGMLTGHERERLTAAEIRLEGSRPSMITGNPETGTARTGRPIYTVSLNAGSSQEALLRVKEAIEPDVVNFSNWEVEESR
;
A
#
# COMPACT_ATOMS: atom_id res chain seq x y z
N MET A 1 -16.81 -12.11 -7.58
CA MET A 1 -16.66 -10.71 -7.13
C MET A 1 -15.54 -10.09 -7.94
N PRO A 2 -15.65 -8.81 -8.32
CA PRO A 2 -14.58 -8.10 -9.00
C PRO A 2 -13.31 -8.07 -8.13
N HIS A 3 -12.16 -8.10 -8.80
CA HIS A 3 -10.86 -8.11 -8.18
C HIS A 3 -10.26 -6.71 -8.24
N PHE A 4 -9.71 -6.22 -7.13
CA PHE A 4 -9.14 -4.89 -7.03
C PHE A 4 -7.70 -4.95 -6.54
N GLN A 5 -6.88 -4.05 -7.06
CA GLN A 5 -5.55 -3.76 -6.56
C GLN A 5 -5.55 -2.39 -5.90
N VAL A 6 -5.02 -2.31 -4.68
CA VAL A 6 -4.82 -1.07 -3.95
C VAL A 6 -3.34 -0.83 -3.78
N ARG A 7 -2.90 0.37 -4.18
CA ARG A 7 -1.51 0.80 -4.07
C ARG A 7 -1.44 1.97 -3.10
N PHE A 8 -0.43 1.94 -2.24
CA PHE A 8 -0.22 3.00 -1.25
C PHE A 8 1.24 3.11 -0.86
N LYS A 9 1.67 4.31 -0.54
CA LYS A 9 2.99 4.61 -0.02
C LYS A 9 2.96 4.61 1.50
N GLY A 10 3.83 3.85 2.15
CA GLY A 10 3.88 3.81 3.61
C GLY A 10 4.94 2.85 4.15
N MET A 11 4.89 2.54 5.43
CA MET A 11 5.67 1.45 6.02
C MET A 11 4.74 0.48 6.73
N LEU A 12 4.62 -0.74 6.20
CA LEU A 12 3.90 -1.82 6.85
C LEU A 12 4.80 -2.51 7.87
N THR A 13 4.36 -2.50 9.14
CA THR A 13 4.85 -3.33 10.22
C THR A 13 4.43 -4.79 10.04
N GLY A 14 5.06 -5.70 10.79
CA GLY A 14 4.66 -7.12 10.80
C GLY A 14 3.18 -7.30 11.14
N HIS A 15 2.71 -6.60 12.17
CA HIS A 15 1.32 -6.67 12.62
C HIS A 15 0.31 -6.19 11.56
N GLU A 16 0.64 -5.13 10.79
CA GLU A 16 -0.23 -4.69 9.69
C GLU A 16 -0.27 -5.72 8.54
N ARG A 17 0.82 -6.43 8.26
CA ARG A 17 0.84 -7.50 7.26
C ARG A 17 0.00 -8.70 7.70
N GLU A 18 0.04 -9.04 8.98
CA GLU A 18 -0.79 -10.09 9.55
C GLU A 18 -2.27 -9.72 9.48
N ARG A 19 -2.63 -8.46 9.80
CA ARG A 19 -4.01 -7.97 9.67
C ARG A 19 -4.52 -7.95 8.23
N LEU A 20 -3.69 -7.56 7.26
CA LEU A 20 -4.02 -7.69 5.83
C LEU A 20 -4.36 -9.14 5.48
N THR A 21 -3.51 -10.07 5.90
CA THR A 21 -3.70 -11.51 5.63
C THR A 21 -4.99 -12.03 6.29
N ALA A 22 -5.26 -11.63 7.53
CA ALA A 22 -6.49 -11.97 8.25
C ALA A 22 -7.76 -11.40 7.59
N ALA A 23 -7.64 -10.27 6.88
CA ALA A 23 -8.72 -9.64 6.13
C ALA A 23 -8.89 -10.19 4.69
N GLU A 24 -8.17 -11.28 4.35
CA GLU A 24 -8.10 -11.88 3.00
C GLU A 24 -7.51 -10.93 1.94
N ILE A 25 -6.66 -10.00 2.39
CA ILE A 25 -5.98 -9.03 1.53
C ILE A 25 -4.56 -9.52 1.29
N ARG A 26 -4.24 -9.81 0.04
CA ARG A 26 -2.94 -10.36 -0.33
C ARG A 26 -1.95 -9.25 -0.64
N LEU A 27 -0.77 -9.31 -0.05
CA LEU A 27 0.33 -8.42 -0.38
C LEU A 27 1.04 -8.93 -1.63
N GLU A 28 0.88 -8.23 -2.76
CA GLU A 28 1.48 -8.58 -4.05
C GLU A 28 2.97 -8.22 -4.09
N GLY A 29 3.33 -7.10 -3.45
CA GLY A 29 4.72 -6.70 -3.37
C GLY A 29 4.94 -5.30 -2.81
N SER A 30 6.22 -4.96 -2.68
CA SER A 30 6.67 -3.64 -2.28
C SER A 30 7.77 -3.18 -3.22
N ARG A 31 7.70 -1.93 -3.66
CA ARG A 31 8.75 -1.29 -4.48
C ARG A 31 9.30 -0.07 -3.74
N PRO A 32 10.62 0.15 -3.75
CA PRO A 32 11.21 1.31 -3.09
C PRO A 32 10.72 2.60 -3.78
N SER A 33 10.31 3.59 -3.00
CA SER A 33 10.13 4.95 -3.53
C SER A 33 11.51 5.59 -3.54
N MET A 34 12.10 5.79 -4.71
CA MET A 34 13.31 6.59 -4.82
C MET A 34 12.92 8.06 -4.68
N ILE A 35 13.51 8.76 -3.71
CA ILE A 35 13.56 10.22 -3.74
C ILE A 35 14.93 10.53 -4.30
N THR A 36 14.98 11.22 -5.43
CA THR A 36 16.24 11.71 -6.01
C THR A 36 16.94 12.56 -4.96
N GLY A 37 17.98 12.01 -4.35
CA GLY A 37 18.87 12.77 -3.49
C GLY A 37 19.82 13.62 -4.32
N ASN A 38 20.33 14.71 -3.74
CA ASN A 38 21.33 15.54 -4.42
C ASN A 38 22.53 14.67 -4.80
N PRO A 39 22.86 14.54 -6.11
CA PRO A 39 24.03 13.78 -6.54
C PRO A 39 25.33 14.41 -6.04
N GLU A 40 25.33 15.72 -5.75
CA GLU A 40 26.49 16.48 -5.28
C GLU A 40 26.94 16.10 -3.85
N THR A 41 26.05 15.56 -3.01
CA THR A 41 26.36 15.16 -1.63
C THR A 41 26.36 13.65 -1.42
N GLY A 42 26.20 12.85 -2.49
CA GLY A 42 26.21 11.37 -2.43
C GLY A 42 25.10 10.75 -1.58
N THR A 43 24.07 11.51 -1.20
CA THR A 43 23.05 11.08 -0.24
C THR A 43 21.78 10.67 -0.98
N ALA A 44 21.64 9.38 -1.30
CA ALA A 44 20.36 8.83 -1.74
C ALA A 44 19.42 8.74 -0.52
N ARG A 45 18.28 9.46 -0.55
CA ARG A 45 17.22 9.27 0.44
C ARG A 45 16.22 8.27 -0.13
N THR A 46 16.17 7.08 0.43
CA THR A 46 15.08 6.14 0.15
C THR A 46 13.81 6.72 0.76
N GLY A 47 12.82 7.04 -0.07
CA GLY A 47 11.48 7.38 0.39
C GLY A 47 10.74 6.14 0.90
N ARG A 48 9.60 6.36 1.55
CA ARG A 48 8.74 5.26 2.01
C ARG A 48 8.35 4.32 0.87
N PRO A 49 8.40 2.99 1.05
CA PRO A 49 8.05 2.04 -0.01
C PRO A 49 6.60 2.20 -0.46
N ILE A 50 6.35 1.82 -1.71
CA ILE A 50 5.01 1.72 -2.29
C ILE A 50 4.63 0.24 -2.27
N TYR A 51 3.54 -0.07 -1.57
CA TYR A 51 2.97 -1.40 -1.48
C TYR A 51 1.85 -1.55 -2.51
N THR A 52 1.67 -2.78 -2.98
CA THR A 52 0.54 -3.20 -3.81
C THR A 52 -0.12 -4.36 -3.10
N VAL A 53 -1.43 -4.25 -2.84
CA VAL A 53 -2.24 -5.31 -2.27
C VAL A 53 -3.40 -5.63 -3.19
N SER A 54 -3.89 -6.86 -3.14
CA SER A 54 -4.99 -7.37 -3.95
C SER A 54 -6.10 -7.94 -3.07
N LEU A 55 -7.35 -7.66 -3.42
CA LEU A 55 -8.53 -8.16 -2.70
C LEU A 55 -9.78 -8.22 -3.59
N ASN A 56 -10.75 -9.03 -3.18
CA ASN A 56 -12.07 -9.06 -3.79
C ASN A 56 -13.00 -8.09 -3.07
N ALA A 57 -13.69 -7.23 -3.81
CA ALA A 57 -14.64 -6.27 -3.27
C ALA A 57 -15.82 -6.04 -4.24
N GLY A 58 -16.90 -5.42 -3.79
CA GLY A 58 -18.01 -5.02 -4.66
C GLY A 58 -17.74 -3.73 -5.47
N SER A 59 -16.80 -2.90 -5.02
CA SER A 59 -16.45 -1.63 -5.66
C SER A 59 -15.04 -1.17 -5.28
N SER A 60 -14.48 -0.22 -6.04
CA SER A 60 -13.16 0.38 -5.75
C SER A 60 -13.14 1.13 -4.40
N GLN A 61 -14.25 1.75 -4.01
CA GLN A 61 -14.37 2.41 -2.71
C GLN A 61 -14.38 1.41 -1.56
N GLU A 62 -15.11 0.30 -1.70
CA GLU A 62 -15.12 -0.78 -0.72
C GLU A 62 -13.73 -1.42 -0.60
N ALA A 63 -13.05 -1.66 -1.73
CA ALA A 63 -11.68 -2.16 -1.74
C ALA A 63 -10.73 -1.25 -0.94
N LEU A 64 -10.80 0.07 -1.17
CA LEU A 64 -9.98 1.04 -0.44
C LEU A 64 -10.27 1.03 1.06
N LEU A 65 -11.56 1.00 1.44
CA LEU A 65 -11.98 1.01 2.83
C LEU A 65 -11.50 -0.25 3.55
N ARG A 66 -11.69 -1.44 2.99
CA ARG A 66 -11.22 -2.69 3.60
C ARG A 66 -9.72 -2.70 3.85
N VAL A 67 -8.92 -2.18 2.92
CA VAL A 67 -7.45 -2.08 3.12
C VAL A 67 -7.13 -1.11 4.25
N LYS A 68 -7.79 0.05 4.32
CA LYS A 68 -7.60 1.01 5.40
C LYS A 68 -8.09 0.47 6.74
N GLU A 69 -9.21 -0.22 6.80
CA GLU A 69 -9.70 -0.85 8.03
C GLU A 69 -8.76 -1.96 8.51
N ALA A 70 -8.17 -2.73 7.59
CA ALA A 70 -7.25 -3.80 7.96
C ALA A 70 -5.96 -3.29 8.60
N ILE A 71 -5.36 -2.21 8.08
CA ILE A 71 -4.07 -1.73 8.60
C ILE A 71 -4.21 -0.59 9.60
N GLU A 72 -5.40 0.01 9.73
CA GLU A 72 -5.66 1.21 10.53
C GLU A 72 -4.59 2.29 10.29
N PRO A 73 -4.44 2.76 9.02
CA PRO A 73 -3.30 3.55 8.63
C PRO A 73 -3.34 4.91 9.31
N ASP A 74 -2.25 5.26 9.99
CA ASP A 74 -2.03 6.62 10.40
C ASP A 74 -1.79 7.51 9.16
N VAL A 75 -2.51 8.64 9.06
CA VAL A 75 -2.41 9.57 7.92
C VAL A 75 -1.01 10.16 7.76
N VAL A 76 -0.19 10.15 8.82
CA VAL A 76 1.21 10.56 8.78
C VAL A 76 2.07 9.48 8.15
N ASN A 77 1.69 8.20 8.22
CA ASN A 77 2.47 7.06 7.71
C ASN A 77 2.09 6.62 6.30
N PHE A 78 0.83 6.75 5.91
CA PHE A 78 0.32 6.23 4.64
C PHE A 78 -0.26 7.31 3.73
N SER A 79 0.17 7.34 2.47
CA SER A 79 -0.26 8.32 1.46
C SER A 79 -0.28 7.71 0.06
N ASN A 80 -0.67 8.51 -0.95
CA ASN A 80 -0.73 8.09 -2.36
C ASN A 80 -1.55 6.81 -2.57
N TRP A 81 -2.78 6.81 -2.03
CA TRP A 81 -3.71 5.71 -2.17
C TRP A 81 -4.32 5.70 -3.58
N GLU A 82 -4.14 4.60 -4.29
CA GLU A 82 -4.66 4.38 -5.65
C GLU A 82 -5.40 3.04 -5.66
N VAL A 83 -6.52 2.96 -6.38
CA VAL A 83 -7.28 1.71 -6.56
C VAL A 83 -7.53 1.48 -8.04
N GLU A 84 -7.24 0.27 -8.48
CA GLU A 84 -7.47 -0.18 -9.85
C GLU A 84 -8.29 -1.48 -9.83
N GLU A 85 -9.30 -1.57 -10.69
CA GLU A 85 -10.00 -2.83 -10.94
C GLU A 85 -9.12 -3.71 -11.84
N SER A 86 -8.78 -4.90 -11.36
CA SER A 86 -8.09 -5.90 -12.17
C SER A 86 -9.12 -6.64 -13.01
N ARG A 87 -8.96 -6.53 -14.33
CA ARG A 87 -9.80 -7.21 -15.33
C ARG A 87 -9.45 -8.68 -15.50
#